data_AF-A0A239J3S2-F1
#
_entry.id   AF-A0A239J3S2-F1
#
_cell.length_a   1.000
_cell.length_b   1.000
_cell.length_c   1.000
_cell.angle_alpha   90.00
_cell.angle_beta   90.00
_cell.angle_gamma   90.00
#
_symmetry.space_group_name_H-M   'P 1'
#
loop_
_entity.id
_entity.type
_entity.pdbx_description
1 polymer ?
#
loop_
_entity_poly.entity_id
_entity_poly.type
_entity_poly.pdbx_seq_one_letter_code
_entity_poly.pdbx_strand_id
1 'polypeptide(L)'
;MPFKNITDEELALLKQEFNQLKTIEEKFKFWRVKLRHNYMWVGVTIPLAERGINDFLIKPNNEAETEEFNLHLLEEVSFTDSLRAGGKVMVDSETLVLRLSEKLKDVVNPKPLLESEISWIDSEVEKYQRLPRTANDSNHFFKMSLSACWLKAYEEYYLKRREVSMKHTSYSYATLMGGYAGCELAKYRVYVERKLEEVKNNQTPLAQEDTPLKRQLLIMLYTGMLDKLDHVKNKDRNKLLSVLLNRSEQSIKTELTNIHKRSRVYKIRTEENYSFLLDLFEQVQLNEQVEEVKNELDKLNGVKK
;
A
#
# COMPACT_ATOMS: atom_id res chain seq x y z
N MET A 1 -2.70 2.34 41.37
CA MET A 1 -4.02 1.77 41.06
C MET A 1 -4.98 2.91 40.77
N PRO A 2 -5.85 2.79 39.75
CA PRO A 2 -6.75 3.87 39.28
C PRO A 2 -7.71 4.45 40.34
N PHE A 3 -7.76 3.89 41.56
CA PHE A 3 -8.68 4.30 42.61
C PHE A 3 -8.01 4.47 43.98
N LYS A 4 -6.68 4.63 44.02
CA LYS A 4 -5.91 4.65 45.29
C LYS A 4 -6.28 5.82 46.23
N ASN A 5 -6.97 6.85 45.71
CA ASN A 5 -7.34 8.06 46.44
C ASN A 5 -8.86 8.29 46.48
N ILE A 6 -9.68 7.29 46.19
CA ILE A 6 -11.16 7.40 46.25
C ILE A 6 -11.62 6.73 47.54
N THR A 7 -12.47 7.41 48.31
CA THR A 7 -13.09 6.86 49.52
C THR A 7 -14.17 5.82 49.18
N ASP A 8 -14.50 4.93 50.11
CA ASP A 8 -15.55 3.92 49.88
C ASP A 8 -16.93 4.56 49.58
N GLU A 9 -17.22 5.71 50.20
CA GLU A 9 -18.46 6.47 49.95
C GLU A 9 -18.50 7.06 48.54
N GLU A 10 -17.42 7.69 48.09
CA GLU A 10 -17.29 8.21 46.73
C GLU A 10 -17.35 7.08 45.69
N LEU A 11 -16.75 5.92 45.98
CA LEU A 11 -16.78 4.76 45.11
C LEU A 11 -18.20 4.20 44.98
N ALA A 12 -18.96 4.16 46.07
CA ALA A 12 -20.36 3.72 46.06
C ALA A 12 -21.25 4.65 45.21
N LEU A 13 -21.05 5.97 45.32
CA LEU A 13 -21.75 6.97 44.50
C LEU A 13 -21.41 6.81 43.02
N LEU A 14 -20.13 6.69 42.67
CA LEU A 14 -19.70 6.47 41.29
C LEU A 14 -20.28 5.19 40.71
N LYS A 15 -20.35 4.11 41.50
CA LYS A 15 -20.96 2.84 41.10
C LYS A 15 -22.46 2.99 40.83
N GLN A 16 -23.17 3.73 41.68
CA GLN A 16 -24.58 4.02 41.47
C GLN A 16 -24.81 4.83 40.19
N GLU A 17 -24.01 5.88 39.96
CA GLU A 17 -24.07 6.68 38.72
C GLU A 17 -23.82 5.80 37.48
N PHE A 18 -22.78 4.96 37.51
CA PHE A 18 -22.42 4.09 36.40
C PHE A 18 -23.54 3.09 36.05
N ASN A 19 -24.18 2.51 37.06
CA ASN A 19 -25.26 1.54 36.87
C ASN A 19 -26.55 2.16 36.30
N GLN A 20 -26.71 3.49 36.36
CA GLN A 20 -27.84 4.20 35.78
C GLN A 20 -27.66 4.51 34.29
N LEU A 21 -26.44 4.37 33.75
CA LEU A 21 -26.12 4.64 32.34
C LEU A 21 -26.70 3.54 31.46
N LYS A 22 -27.38 3.95 30.37
CA LYS A 22 -28.15 3.03 29.52
C LYS A 22 -27.38 2.58 28.29
N THR A 23 -26.57 3.46 27.71
CA THR A 23 -25.86 3.20 26.45
C THR A 23 -24.40 2.81 26.68
N ILE A 24 -23.79 2.17 25.68
CA ILE A 24 -22.36 1.85 25.70
C ILE A 24 -21.54 3.15 25.63
N GLU A 25 -21.90 4.07 24.74
CA GLU A 25 -21.26 5.40 24.64
C GLU A 25 -21.21 6.14 26.00
N GLU A 26 -22.33 6.21 26.72
CA GLU A 26 -22.40 6.86 28.05
C GLU A 26 -21.42 6.22 29.03
N LYS A 27 -21.29 4.90 29.01
CA LYS A 27 -20.38 4.16 29.89
C LYS A 27 -18.92 4.42 29.54
N PHE A 28 -18.55 4.45 28.25
CA PHE A 28 -17.21 4.87 27.82
C PHE A 28 -16.93 6.33 28.20
N LYS A 29 -17.90 7.23 28.06
CA LYS A 29 -17.79 8.63 28.48
C LYS A 29 -17.60 8.74 29.99
N PHE A 30 -18.29 7.93 30.79
CA PHE A 30 -18.11 7.90 32.24
C PHE A 30 -16.68 7.53 32.62
N TRP A 31 -16.11 6.50 31.98
CA TRP A 31 -14.70 6.14 32.16
C TRP A 31 -13.78 7.34 31.88
N ARG A 32 -13.93 7.98 30.71
CA ARG A 32 -13.10 9.10 30.30
C ARG A 32 -13.23 10.34 31.19
N VAL A 33 -14.46 10.69 31.58
CA VAL A 33 -14.76 11.98 32.23
C VAL A 33 -14.77 11.86 33.76
N LYS A 34 -15.48 10.88 34.29
CA LYS A 34 -15.67 10.71 35.74
C LYS A 34 -14.52 9.94 36.37
N LEU A 35 -14.14 8.82 35.76
CA LEU A 35 -13.01 8.02 36.25
C LEU A 35 -11.65 8.53 35.76
N ARG A 36 -11.63 9.47 34.79
CA ARG A 36 -10.41 10.06 34.21
C ARG A 36 -9.43 9.01 33.69
N HIS A 37 -10.00 7.91 33.19
CA HIS A 37 -9.26 6.77 32.68
C HIS A 37 -9.85 6.31 31.35
N ASN A 38 -9.00 5.76 30.49
CA ASN A 38 -9.43 5.17 29.24
C ASN A 38 -9.78 3.70 29.49
N TYR A 39 -10.95 3.26 29.00
CA TYR A 39 -11.52 1.96 29.34
C TYR A 39 -10.60 0.82 28.86
N MET A 40 -9.97 0.97 27.70
CA MET A 40 -9.03 -0.01 27.15
C MET A 40 -7.87 -0.36 28.10
N TRP A 41 -7.38 0.59 28.90
CA TRP A 41 -6.20 0.38 29.75
C TRP A 41 -6.48 -0.28 31.09
N VAL A 42 -7.67 -0.05 31.65
CA VAL A 42 -7.96 -0.36 33.05
C VAL A 42 -9.34 -0.99 33.27
N GLY A 43 -10.24 -0.91 32.29
CA GLY A 43 -11.58 -1.49 32.36
C GLY A 43 -11.61 -3.01 32.15
N VAL A 44 -10.66 -3.56 31.40
CA VAL A 44 -10.65 -5.00 31.05
C VAL A 44 -9.72 -5.83 31.95
N THR A 45 -8.69 -5.21 32.54
CA THR A 45 -7.53 -5.93 33.10
C THR A 45 -7.23 -5.67 34.57
N ILE A 46 -7.93 -4.75 35.24
CA ILE A 46 -7.67 -4.49 36.66
C ILE A 46 -8.80 -5.08 37.51
N PRO A 47 -8.55 -6.18 38.26
CA PRO A 47 -9.30 -6.39 39.48
C PRO A 47 -9.04 -5.17 40.37
N LEU A 48 -10.09 -4.37 40.59
CA LEU A 48 -10.06 -3.31 41.59
C LEU A 48 -9.70 -3.97 42.93
N ALA A 49 -8.77 -3.36 43.65
CA ALA A 49 -8.05 -3.90 44.81
C ALA A 49 -8.81 -4.95 45.66
N GLU A 50 -8.09 -5.99 46.07
CA GLU A 50 -8.44 -7.03 47.08
C GLU A 50 -9.70 -7.89 46.84
N ARG A 51 -10.68 -7.45 46.05
CA ARG A 51 -11.96 -8.17 45.85
C ARG A 51 -12.11 -8.89 44.50
N GLY A 52 -11.19 -8.68 43.55
CA GLY A 52 -11.17 -9.44 42.30
C GLY A 52 -12.28 -9.10 41.28
N ILE A 53 -13.08 -8.05 41.50
CA ILE A 53 -14.22 -7.69 40.66
C ILE A 53 -14.08 -6.24 40.17
N ASN A 54 -14.20 -6.02 38.85
CA ASN A 54 -14.33 -4.67 38.29
C ASN A 54 -15.81 -4.24 38.29
N ASP A 55 -16.17 -3.36 39.20
CA ASP A 55 -17.52 -2.81 39.37
C ASP A 55 -17.97 -1.89 38.22
N PHE A 56 -17.04 -1.44 37.38
CA PHE A 56 -17.29 -0.54 36.25
C PHE A 56 -17.15 -1.25 34.89
N LEU A 57 -17.31 -2.58 34.88
CA LEU A 57 -17.23 -3.39 33.66
C LEU A 57 -18.42 -3.10 32.74
N ILE A 58 -18.14 -2.71 31.50
CA ILE A 58 -19.15 -2.53 30.46
C ILE A 58 -19.53 -3.90 29.91
N LYS A 59 -20.81 -4.28 30.07
CA LYS A 59 -21.36 -5.53 29.55
C LYS A 59 -22.38 -5.21 28.45
N PRO A 60 -22.09 -5.50 27.18
CA PRO A 60 -23.09 -5.41 26.12
C PRO A 60 -24.13 -6.53 26.29
N ASN A 61 -25.40 -6.22 26.01
CA ASN A 61 -26.54 -7.13 26.22
C ASN A 61 -27.06 -7.76 24.93
N ASN A 62 -26.65 -7.26 23.77
CA ASN A 62 -27.08 -7.71 22.45
C ASN A 62 -25.98 -7.50 21.40
N GLU A 63 -26.22 -7.94 20.18
CA GLU A 63 -25.24 -7.86 19.08
C GLU A 63 -24.88 -6.41 18.70
N ALA A 64 -25.87 -5.50 18.72
CA ALA A 64 -25.64 -4.10 18.38
C ALA A 64 -24.77 -3.40 19.44
N GLU A 65 -25.05 -3.64 20.73
CA GLU A 65 -24.22 -3.15 21.82
C GLU A 65 -22.82 -3.78 21.82
N THR A 66 -22.69 -5.03 21.34
CA THR A 66 -21.40 -5.71 21.22
C THR A 66 -20.54 -5.09 20.12
N GLU A 67 -21.15 -4.76 18.98
CA GLU A 67 -20.51 -4.03 17.90
C GLU A 67 -20.11 -2.62 18.34
N GLU A 68 -21.03 -1.86 18.95
CA GLU A 68 -20.77 -0.53 19.51
C GLU A 68 -19.61 -0.55 20.53
N PHE A 69 -19.60 -1.55 21.42
CA PHE A 69 -18.53 -1.75 22.39
C PHE A 69 -17.17 -1.99 21.72
N ASN A 70 -17.11 -2.88 20.73
CA ASN A 70 -15.88 -3.20 20.02
C ASN A 70 -15.37 -2.00 19.19
N LEU A 71 -16.28 -1.22 18.59
CA LEU A 71 -15.94 0.02 17.87
C LEU A 71 -15.36 1.08 18.80
N HIS A 72 -16.01 1.36 19.93
CA HIS A 72 -15.47 2.32 20.91
C HIS A 72 -14.13 1.87 21.51
N LEU A 73 -13.94 0.57 21.72
CA LEU A 73 -12.62 0.04 22.10
C LEU A 73 -11.55 0.37 21.07
N LEU A 74 -11.84 0.22 19.76
CA LEU A 74 -10.92 0.56 18.66
C LEU A 74 -10.64 2.07 18.55
N GLU A 75 -11.67 2.90 18.71
CA GLU A 75 -11.55 4.36 18.71
C GLU A 75 -10.62 4.85 19.84
N GLU A 76 -10.79 4.31 21.05
CA GLU A 76 -9.94 4.63 22.19
C GLU A 76 -8.45 4.34 21.91
N VAL A 77 -8.14 3.36 21.05
CA VAL A 77 -6.77 3.04 20.62
C VAL A 77 -6.21 4.11 19.70
N SER A 78 -6.97 4.48 18.67
CA SER A 78 -6.57 5.50 17.70
C SER A 78 -6.20 6.83 18.38
N PHE A 79 -6.94 7.18 19.43
CA PHE A 79 -6.68 8.36 20.24
C PHE A 79 -5.38 8.23 21.07
N THR A 80 -5.12 7.08 21.68
CA THR A 80 -3.92 6.89 22.53
C THR A 80 -2.60 6.67 21.78
N ASP A 81 -2.63 5.99 20.63
CA ASP A 81 -1.41 5.80 19.81
C ASP A 81 -0.96 7.10 19.13
N SER A 82 -1.89 8.03 18.87
CA SER A 82 -1.55 9.38 18.38
C SER A 82 -0.81 10.24 19.42
N LEU A 83 -1.03 9.97 20.72
CA LEU A 83 -0.43 10.70 21.85
C LEU A 83 0.92 10.12 22.31
N ARG A 84 1.19 8.84 22.05
CA ARG A 84 2.51 8.24 22.31
C ARG A 84 3.39 8.39 21.07
N ALA A 85 4.10 9.52 21.02
CA ALA A 85 5.12 9.84 20.02
C ALA A 85 5.95 8.61 19.60
N GLY A 86 5.70 8.10 18.39
CA GLY A 86 6.41 6.96 17.78
C GLY A 86 5.64 5.63 17.70
N GLY A 87 4.39 5.57 18.17
CA GLY A 87 3.52 4.39 18.04
C GLY A 87 3.19 4.07 16.57
N LYS A 88 3.20 2.77 16.22
CA LYS A 88 2.73 2.29 14.91
C LYS A 88 1.31 2.80 14.69
N VAL A 89 1.16 3.76 13.78
CA VAL A 89 -0.16 4.22 13.32
C VAL A 89 -0.96 2.98 12.91
N MET A 90 -2.17 2.84 13.45
CA MET A 90 -3.10 1.80 13.02
C MET A 90 -3.12 1.78 11.49
N VAL A 91 -2.87 0.61 10.92
CA VAL A 91 -2.95 0.43 9.47
C VAL A 91 -4.39 0.68 9.09
N ASP A 92 -4.62 1.78 8.38
CA ASP A 92 -5.90 2.15 7.80
C ASP A 92 -5.79 2.00 6.28
N SER A 93 -6.61 1.12 5.71
CA SER A 93 -6.55 0.84 4.28
C SER A 93 -6.93 2.07 3.46
N GLU A 94 -7.82 2.94 3.93
CA GLU A 94 -8.23 4.14 3.21
C GLU A 94 -7.07 5.14 3.09
N THR A 95 -6.38 5.41 4.19
CA THR A 95 -5.18 6.25 4.20
C THR A 95 -4.09 5.70 3.28
N LEU A 96 -3.86 4.38 3.28
CA LEU A 96 -2.88 3.74 2.39
C LEU A 96 -3.29 3.85 0.92
N VAL A 97 -4.56 3.64 0.61
CA VAL A 97 -5.12 3.80 -0.75
C VAL A 97 -4.95 5.23 -1.23
N LEU A 98 -5.24 6.24 -0.41
CA LEU A 98 -5.05 7.65 -0.77
C LEU A 98 -3.58 7.95 -1.07
N ARG A 99 -2.67 7.51 -0.20
CA ARG A 99 -1.22 7.71 -0.39
C ARG A 99 -0.72 7.07 -1.67
N LEU A 100 -1.13 5.83 -1.96
CA LEU A 100 -0.74 5.15 -3.19
C LEU A 100 -1.33 5.84 -4.41
N SER A 101 -2.59 6.27 -4.33
CA SER A 101 -3.27 6.96 -5.45
C SER A 101 -2.56 8.27 -5.81
N GLU A 102 -2.09 9.04 -4.83
CA GLU A 102 -1.25 10.22 -5.08
C GLU A 102 0.07 9.85 -5.76
N LYS A 103 0.77 8.81 -5.30
CA LYS A 103 2.01 8.35 -5.95
C LYS A 103 1.77 7.90 -7.40
N LEU A 104 0.60 7.32 -7.71
CA LEU A 104 0.30 6.79 -9.03
C LEU A 104 -0.01 7.87 -10.08
N LYS A 105 -0.36 9.10 -9.69
CA LYS A 105 -0.75 10.17 -10.62
C LYS A 105 0.33 10.52 -11.64
N ASP A 106 1.58 10.60 -11.19
CA ASP A 106 2.70 11.11 -11.99
C ASP A 106 3.70 10.03 -12.42
N VAL A 107 3.38 8.76 -12.16
CA VAL A 107 4.30 7.66 -12.44
C VAL A 107 4.13 7.18 -13.87
N VAL A 108 5.21 7.29 -14.65
CA VAL A 108 5.28 6.85 -16.06
C VAL A 108 5.00 5.35 -16.20
N ASN A 109 5.56 4.53 -15.30
CA ASN A 109 5.34 3.08 -15.27
C ASN A 109 4.86 2.66 -13.87
N PRO A 110 3.54 2.46 -13.66
CA PRO A 110 2.97 2.11 -12.36
C PRO A 110 3.42 0.76 -11.80
N LYS A 111 3.84 -0.17 -12.67
CA LYS A 111 4.07 -1.57 -12.30
C LYS A 111 5.17 -1.74 -11.22
N PRO A 112 6.39 -1.17 -11.36
CA PRO A 112 7.41 -1.27 -10.32
C PRO A 112 6.97 -0.71 -8.95
N LEU A 113 6.18 0.37 -8.97
CA LEU A 113 5.65 0.95 -7.73
C LEU A 113 4.67 -0.02 -7.06
N LEU A 114 3.72 -0.59 -7.80
CA LEU A 114 2.75 -1.55 -7.28
C LEU A 114 3.43 -2.85 -6.78
N GLU A 115 4.42 -3.36 -7.51
CA GLU A 115 5.23 -4.51 -7.08
C GLU A 115 6.02 -4.21 -5.80
N SER A 116 6.54 -3.00 -5.63
CA SER A 116 7.21 -2.57 -4.41
C SER A 116 6.27 -2.50 -3.20
N GLU A 117 5.01 -2.08 -3.40
CA GLU A 117 3.99 -2.04 -2.35
C GLU A 117 3.60 -3.47 -1.93
N ILE A 118 3.46 -4.41 -2.89
CA ILE A 118 3.24 -5.84 -2.58
C ILE A 118 4.42 -6.41 -1.78
N SER A 119 5.66 -6.12 -2.20
CA SER A 119 6.85 -6.58 -1.48
C SER A 119 6.92 -6.02 -0.05
N TRP A 120 6.54 -4.76 0.14
CA TRP A 120 6.41 -4.18 1.48
C TRP A 120 5.35 -4.92 2.32
N ILE A 121 4.16 -5.19 1.75
CA ILE A 121 3.10 -5.94 2.44
C ILE A 121 3.60 -7.33 2.85
N ASP A 122 4.25 -8.07 1.94
CA ASP A 122 4.81 -9.39 2.22
C ASP A 122 5.84 -9.33 3.37
N SER A 123 6.66 -8.28 3.41
CA SER A 123 7.60 -8.05 4.50
C SER A 123 6.91 -7.78 5.85
N GLU A 124 5.75 -7.12 5.85
CA GLU A 124 4.96 -6.92 7.07
C GLU A 124 4.35 -8.25 7.54
N VAL A 125 3.74 -9.02 6.63
CA VAL A 125 3.17 -10.35 6.93
C VAL A 125 4.23 -11.25 7.55
N GLU A 126 5.43 -11.28 6.98
CA GLU A 126 6.53 -12.11 7.45
C GLU A 126 6.97 -11.74 8.88
N LYS A 127 6.91 -10.47 9.28
CA LYS A 127 7.21 -10.05 10.67
C LYS A 127 6.25 -10.71 11.66
N TYR A 128 4.97 -10.86 11.31
CA TYR A 128 3.98 -11.49 12.18
C TYR A 128 4.11 -13.02 12.19
N GLN A 129 4.59 -13.64 11.10
CA GLN A 129 4.88 -15.08 11.03
C GLN A 129 6.11 -15.48 11.86
N ARG A 130 7.14 -14.61 11.93
CA ARG A 130 8.44 -14.91 12.55
C ARG A 130 8.56 -14.58 14.04
N LEU A 131 7.52 -14.07 14.70
CA LEU A 131 7.63 -13.67 16.10
C LEU A 131 8.05 -14.85 17.00
N PRO A 132 9.15 -14.73 17.76
CA PRO A 132 9.82 -15.86 18.40
C PRO A 132 8.96 -16.45 19.52
N ARG A 133 8.97 -17.79 19.60
CA ARG A 133 8.36 -18.62 20.67
C ARG A 133 9.14 -18.58 22.00
N THR A 134 10.06 -17.64 22.19
CA THR A 134 10.93 -17.65 23.38
C THR A 134 10.22 -17.03 24.58
N ALA A 135 9.76 -17.93 25.44
CA ALA A 135 9.20 -17.66 26.75
C ALA A 135 10.27 -17.09 27.69
N ASN A 136 10.00 -15.89 28.23
CA ASN A 136 10.41 -15.48 29.58
C ASN A 136 9.89 -14.08 29.98
N ASP A 137 9.03 -13.45 29.18
CA ASP A 137 8.48 -12.14 29.52
C ASP A 137 6.95 -12.20 29.60
N SER A 138 6.36 -11.59 30.61
CA SER A 138 4.90 -11.49 30.78
C SER A 138 4.21 -10.82 29.57
N ASN A 139 4.99 -10.05 28.81
CA ASN A 139 4.61 -9.43 27.55
C ASN A 139 4.52 -10.41 26.36
N HIS A 140 4.93 -11.67 26.53
CA HIS A 140 4.99 -12.68 25.47
C HIS A 140 3.60 -13.18 25.06
N PHE A 141 2.72 -13.50 26.02
CA PHE A 141 1.35 -13.95 25.74
C PHE A 141 0.55 -12.90 24.97
N PHE A 142 0.73 -11.62 25.33
CA PHE A 142 0.09 -10.50 24.64
C PHE A 142 0.55 -10.40 23.18
N LYS A 143 1.87 -10.45 22.94
CA LYS A 143 2.45 -10.39 21.59
C LYS A 143 2.06 -11.60 20.73
N MET A 144 2.01 -12.80 21.31
CA MET A 144 1.54 -14.00 20.62
C MET A 144 0.07 -13.91 20.23
N SER A 145 -0.79 -13.50 21.16
CA SER A 145 -2.24 -13.34 20.91
C SER A 145 -2.50 -12.30 19.82
N LEU A 146 -1.85 -11.14 19.90
CA LEU A 146 -1.97 -10.09 18.89
C LEU A 146 -1.57 -10.58 17.49
N SER A 147 -0.45 -11.30 17.40
CA SER A 147 0.08 -11.77 16.10
C SER A 147 -0.75 -12.90 15.50
N ALA A 148 -1.23 -13.83 16.33
CA ALA A 148 -2.13 -14.88 15.89
C ALA A 148 -3.47 -14.32 15.40
N CYS A 149 -4.03 -13.33 16.12
CA CYS A 149 -5.26 -12.64 15.71
C CYS A 149 -5.05 -11.85 14.41
N TRP A 150 -3.90 -11.19 14.28
CA TRP A 150 -3.51 -10.46 13.08
C TRP A 150 -3.42 -11.35 11.84
N LEU A 151 -2.65 -12.44 11.93
CA LEU A 151 -2.47 -13.38 10.82
C LEU A 151 -3.81 -14.00 10.41
N LYS A 152 -4.61 -14.43 11.38
CA LYS A 152 -5.92 -15.01 11.12
C LYS A 152 -6.84 -14.04 10.39
N ALA A 153 -6.91 -12.79 10.83
CA ALA A 153 -7.78 -11.79 10.20
C ALA A 153 -7.28 -11.40 8.80
N TYR A 154 -5.96 -11.30 8.63
CA TYR A 154 -5.35 -11.07 7.32
C TYR A 154 -5.72 -12.18 6.34
N GLU A 155 -5.52 -13.45 6.71
CA GLU A 155 -5.81 -14.61 5.88
C GLU A 155 -7.32 -14.76 5.57
N GLU A 156 -8.20 -14.56 6.56
CA GLU A 156 -9.65 -14.61 6.35
C GLU A 156 -10.12 -13.57 5.32
N TYR A 157 -9.62 -12.34 5.38
CA TYR A 157 -10.00 -11.33 4.40
C TYR A 157 -9.32 -11.55 3.04
N TYR A 158 -8.01 -11.81 3.05
CA TYR A 158 -7.22 -11.96 1.83
C TYR A 158 -7.64 -13.19 1.00
N LEU A 159 -7.91 -14.32 1.64
CA LEU A 159 -8.26 -15.56 0.96
C LEU A 159 -9.78 -15.76 0.79
N LYS A 160 -10.59 -15.32 1.77
CA LYS A 160 -12.02 -15.64 1.81
C LYS A 160 -12.94 -14.41 1.70
N ARG A 161 -12.39 -13.19 1.68
CA ARG A 161 -13.14 -11.93 1.68
C ARG A 161 -14.10 -11.82 2.87
N ARG A 162 -13.71 -12.36 4.02
CA ARG A 162 -14.50 -12.32 5.25
C ARG A 162 -13.86 -11.36 6.25
N GLU A 163 -14.65 -10.41 6.71
CA GLU A 163 -14.27 -9.53 7.80
C GLU A 163 -14.45 -10.22 9.16
N VAL A 164 -13.69 -9.78 10.15
CA VAL A 164 -13.88 -10.23 11.54
C VAL A 164 -15.20 -9.65 12.04
N SER A 165 -16.17 -10.50 12.37
CA SER A 165 -17.45 -10.04 12.91
C SER A 165 -17.25 -9.41 14.28
N MET A 166 -17.62 -8.13 14.42
CA MET A 166 -17.58 -7.40 15.69
C MET A 166 -18.83 -7.64 16.55
N LYS A 167 -19.76 -8.50 16.13
CA LYS A 167 -21.14 -8.56 16.66
C LYS A 167 -21.36 -9.64 17.71
N HIS A 168 -20.60 -10.73 17.66
CA HIS A 168 -20.97 -11.95 18.40
C HIS A 168 -20.19 -12.17 19.69
N THR A 169 -19.06 -11.49 19.87
CA THR A 169 -18.24 -11.60 21.09
C THR A 169 -17.59 -10.27 21.43
N SER A 170 -17.58 -9.91 22.71
CA SER A 170 -16.71 -8.86 23.23
C SER A 170 -15.27 -9.35 23.19
N TYR A 171 -14.43 -8.71 22.40
CA TYR A 171 -13.06 -9.14 22.19
C TYR A 171 -12.11 -8.47 23.19
N SER A 172 -11.00 -9.15 23.49
CA SER A 172 -9.90 -8.51 24.19
C SER A 172 -9.26 -7.45 23.29
N TYR A 173 -8.63 -6.44 23.89
CA TYR A 173 -7.89 -5.39 23.18
C TYR A 173 -6.88 -5.97 22.17
N ALA A 174 -6.06 -6.95 22.58
CA ALA A 174 -5.07 -7.58 21.70
C ALA A 174 -5.73 -8.26 20.48
N THR A 175 -6.92 -8.85 20.68
CA THR A 175 -7.68 -9.53 19.63
C THR A 175 -8.28 -8.53 18.65
N LEU A 176 -8.88 -7.44 19.14
CA LEU A 176 -9.43 -6.37 18.29
C LEU A 176 -8.35 -5.71 17.46
N MET A 177 -7.25 -5.30 18.09
CA MET A 177 -6.17 -4.61 17.41
C MET A 177 -5.45 -5.49 16.40
N GLY A 178 -5.13 -6.72 16.79
CA GLY A 178 -4.56 -7.69 15.87
C GLY A 178 -5.51 -7.92 14.69
N GLY A 179 -6.78 -8.22 14.98
CA GLY A 179 -7.78 -8.52 13.97
C GLY A 179 -8.04 -7.37 13.00
N TYR A 180 -8.25 -6.16 13.51
CA TYR A 180 -8.48 -4.96 12.70
C TYR A 180 -7.28 -4.67 11.80
N ALA A 181 -6.07 -4.55 12.36
CA ALA A 181 -4.88 -4.23 11.58
C ALA A 181 -4.54 -5.29 10.52
N GLY A 182 -4.80 -6.57 10.80
CA GLY A 182 -4.64 -7.65 9.83
C GLY A 182 -5.64 -7.53 8.67
N CYS A 183 -6.90 -7.26 8.98
CA CYS A 183 -7.95 -7.06 7.98
C CYS A 183 -7.67 -5.84 7.09
N GLU A 184 -7.28 -4.71 7.67
CA GLU A 184 -6.98 -3.49 6.92
C GLU A 184 -5.78 -3.65 5.98
N LEU A 185 -4.70 -4.31 6.40
CA LEU A 185 -3.60 -4.59 5.48
C LEU A 185 -4.01 -5.54 4.36
N ALA A 186 -4.88 -6.51 4.64
CA ALA A 186 -5.42 -7.40 3.61
C ALA A 186 -6.30 -6.65 2.61
N LYS A 187 -7.17 -5.72 3.06
CA LYS A 187 -7.93 -4.81 2.19
C LYS A 187 -7.02 -4.03 1.25
N TYR A 188 -5.95 -3.45 1.80
CA TYR A 188 -4.98 -2.72 1.01
C TYR A 188 -4.28 -3.62 -0.02
N ARG A 189 -3.84 -4.84 0.37
CA ARG A 189 -3.24 -5.80 -0.60
C ARG A 189 -4.15 -6.08 -1.78
N VAL A 190 -5.43 -6.36 -1.51
CA VAL A 190 -6.43 -6.64 -2.56
C VAL A 190 -6.56 -5.46 -3.51
N TYR A 191 -6.53 -4.24 -2.98
CA TYR A 191 -6.54 -3.03 -3.80
C TYR A 191 -5.31 -2.93 -4.71
N VAL A 192 -4.11 -3.14 -4.15
CA VAL A 192 -2.84 -3.06 -4.90
C VAL A 192 -2.78 -4.12 -6.00
N GLU A 193 -3.15 -5.37 -5.71
CA GLU A 193 -3.17 -6.46 -6.69
C GLU A 193 -4.17 -6.19 -7.81
N ARG A 194 -5.36 -5.69 -7.49
CA ARG A 194 -6.34 -5.27 -8.51
C ARG A 194 -5.77 -4.17 -9.41
N LYS A 195 -5.09 -3.17 -8.83
CA LYS A 195 -4.44 -2.10 -9.61
C LYS A 195 -3.32 -2.63 -10.50
N LEU A 196 -2.53 -3.58 -10.00
CA LEU A 196 -1.48 -4.22 -10.79
C LEU A 196 -2.08 -5.00 -11.98
N GLU A 197 -3.20 -5.68 -11.76
CA GLU A 197 -3.92 -6.40 -12.80
C GLU A 197 -4.56 -5.44 -13.83
N GLU A 198 -5.13 -4.32 -13.40
CA GLU A 198 -5.60 -3.25 -14.30
C GLU A 198 -4.47 -2.72 -15.18
N VAL A 199 -3.28 -2.50 -14.61
CA VAL A 199 -2.10 -2.04 -15.37
C VAL A 199 -1.67 -3.09 -16.40
N LYS A 200 -1.65 -4.38 -16.03
CA LYS A 200 -1.31 -5.47 -16.95
C LYS A 200 -2.32 -5.60 -18.09
N ASN A 201 -3.61 -5.45 -17.81
CA ASN A 201 -4.66 -5.63 -18.81
C ASN A 201 -4.90 -4.41 -19.71
N ASN A 202 -4.63 -3.20 -19.22
CA ASN A 202 -4.85 -1.96 -19.98
C ASN A 202 -3.62 -1.48 -20.77
N GLN A 203 -2.44 -2.05 -20.51
CA GLN A 203 -1.24 -1.78 -21.31
C GLN A 203 -1.21 -2.69 -22.54
N THR A 204 -0.97 -2.11 -23.72
CA THR A 204 -0.63 -2.93 -24.90
C THR A 204 0.61 -3.77 -24.56
N PRO A 205 0.76 -4.99 -25.12
CA PRO A 205 1.95 -5.81 -24.89
C PRO A 205 3.26 -5.05 -25.15
N LEU A 206 3.26 -4.12 -26.11
CA LEU A 206 4.40 -3.24 -26.40
C LEU A 206 4.69 -2.18 -25.33
N ALA A 207 3.68 -1.76 -24.56
CA ALA A 207 3.81 -0.78 -23.47
C ALA A 207 4.14 -1.41 -22.11
N GLN A 208 4.10 -2.74 -21.99
CA GLN A 208 4.40 -3.47 -20.75
C GLN A 208 5.91 -3.56 -20.43
N GLU A 209 6.76 -3.29 -21.43
CA GLU A 209 8.22 -3.26 -21.29
C GLU A 209 8.74 -1.82 -21.38
N ASP A 210 9.73 -1.49 -20.54
CA ASP A 210 10.45 -0.22 -20.67
C ASP A 210 11.04 -0.12 -22.08
N THR A 211 10.53 0.80 -22.91
CA THR A 211 11.02 0.98 -24.27
C THR A 211 12.50 1.41 -24.21
N PRO A 212 13.45 0.61 -24.72
CA PRO A 212 14.87 0.95 -24.65
C PRO A 212 15.17 2.25 -25.38
N LEU A 213 16.18 3.01 -24.91
CA LEU A 213 16.56 4.31 -25.49
C LEU A 213 16.71 4.25 -27.02
N LYS A 214 17.27 3.16 -27.53
CA LYS A 214 17.42 2.91 -28.96
C LYS A 214 16.09 2.95 -29.71
N ARG A 215 15.08 2.25 -29.19
CA ARG A 215 13.73 2.21 -29.78
C ARG A 215 13.03 3.56 -29.63
N GLN A 216 13.17 4.23 -28.49
CA GLN A 216 12.66 5.60 -28.29
C GLN A 216 13.22 6.59 -29.32
N LEU A 217 14.53 6.60 -29.54
CA LEU A 217 15.15 7.49 -30.53
C LEU A 217 14.76 7.13 -31.98
N LEU A 218 14.58 5.85 -32.30
CA LEU A 218 14.09 5.46 -33.62
C LEU A 218 12.63 5.87 -33.82
N ILE A 219 11.76 5.75 -32.82
CA ILE A 219 10.39 6.29 -32.89
C ILE A 219 10.46 7.79 -33.20
N MET A 220 11.28 8.55 -32.48
CA MET A 220 11.43 9.99 -32.71
C MET A 220 12.01 10.32 -34.10
N LEU A 221 12.86 9.46 -34.66
CA LEU A 221 13.38 9.62 -36.03
C LEU A 221 12.27 9.46 -37.06
N TYR A 222 11.57 8.31 -37.05
CA TYR A 222 10.56 7.99 -38.08
C TYR A 222 9.29 8.83 -37.95
N THR A 223 9.01 9.39 -36.77
CA THR A 223 7.93 10.37 -36.59
C THR A 223 8.35 11.81 -36.92
N GLY A 224 9.58 12.04 -37.38
CA GLY A 224 10.12 13.35 -37.74
C GLY A 224 10.37 14.29 -36.55
N MET A 225 10.29 13.80 -35.32
CA MET A 225 10.54 14.61 -34.12
C MET A 225 12.02 15.00 -34.00
N LEU A 226 12.95 14.12 -34.41
CA LEU A 226 14.38 14.46 -34.39
C LEU A 226 14.73 15.53 -35.42
N ASP A 227 14.17 15.46 -36.63
CA ASP A 227 14.44 16.41 -37.71
C ASP A 227 14.01 17.84 -37.34
N LYS A 228 12.90 17.96 -36.59
CA LYS A 228 12.45 19.25 -36.04
C LYS A 228 13.47 19.88 -35.09
N LEU A 229 14.40 19.11 -34.52
CA LEU A 229 15.45 19.60 -33.62
C LEU A 229 16.80 19.84 -34.31
N ASP A 230 16.91 19.66 -35.64
CA ASP A 230 18.20 19.79 -36.35
C ASP A 230 18.76 21.22 -36.37
N HIS A 231 17.90 22.22 -36.20
CA HIS A 231 18.32 23.62 -36.05
C HIS A 231 18.96 23.92 -34.68
N VAL A 232 18.78 23.04 -33.69
CA VAL A 232 19.32 23.20 -32.34
C VAL A 232 20.77 22.70 -32.30
N LYS A 233 21.66 23.45 -31.66
CA LYS A 233 23.06 23.03 -31.47
C LYS A 233 23.11 21.65 -30.79
N ASN A 234 24.00 20.78 -31.28
CA ASN A 234 24.11 19.39 -30.81
C ASN A 234 24.13 19.23 -29.28
N LYS A 235 24.87 20.09 -28.56
CA LYS A 235 24.94 20.06 -27.09
C LYS A 235 23.57 20.32 -26.45
N ASP A 236 22.89 21.37 -26.89
CA ASP A 236 21.59 21.77 -26.35
C ASP A 236 20.50 20.77 -26.74
N ARG A 237 20.57 20.19 -27.95
CA ARG A 237 19.71 19.09 -28.40
C ARG A 237 19.87 17.85 -27.53
N ASN A 238 21.10 17.44 -27.24
CA ASN A 238 21.37 16.28 -26.39
C ASN A 238 20.87 16.51 -24.96
N LYS A 239 21.04 17.72 -24.42
CA LYS A 239 20.53 18.11 -23.11
C LYS A 239 19.00 18.12 -23.06
N LEU A 240 18.33 18.58 -24.12
CA LEU A 240 16.88 18.53 -24.20
C LEU A 240 16.38 17.09 -24.19
N LEU A 241 16.94 16.24 -25.05
CA LEU A 241 16.56 14.83 -25.15
C LEU A 241 16.92 14.03 -23.89
N SER A 242 17.99 14.40 -23.18
CA SER A 242 18.35 13.76 -21.91
C SER A 242 17.27 13.98 -20.84
N VAL A 243 16.66 15.16 -20.83
CA VAL A 243 15.54 15.49 -19.95
C VAL A 243 14.27 14.76 -20.40
N LEU A 244 13.93 14.84 -21.70
CA LEU A 244 12.69 14.24 -22.24
C LEU A 244 12.65 12.72 -22.09
N LEU A 245 13.77 12.04 -22.33
CA LEU A 245 13.84 10.58 -22.30
C LEU A 245 14.34 10.03 -20.95
N ASN A 246 14.65 10.92 -20.00
CA ASN A 246 15.25 10.59 -18.71
C ASN A 246 16.48 9.66 -18.86
N ARG A 247 17.48 10.13 -19.60
CA ARG A 247 18.75 9.39 -19.87
C ARG A 247 19.94 10.34 -19.75
N SER A 248 21.16 9.79 -19.67
CA SER A 248 22.36 10.63 -19.64
C SER A 248 22.61 11.31 -21.00
N GLU A 249 23.07 12.56 -21.00
CA GLU A 249 23.45 13.29 -22.22
C GLU A 249 24.46 12.51 -23.07
N GLN A 250 25.40 11.80 -22.41
CA GLN A 250 26.40 10.98 -23.08
C GLN A 250 25.77 9.77 -23.79
N SER A 251 24.80 9.10 -23.16
CA SER A 251 24.05 7.99 -23.78
C SER A 251 23.27 8.47 -25.01
N ILE A 252 22.59 9.63 -24.91
CA ILE A 252 21.88 10.26 -26.03
C ILE A 252 22.85 10.54 -27.19
N LYS A 253 23.97 11.20 -26.90
CA LYS A 253 24.99 11.54 -27.90
C LYS A 253 25.51 10.31 -28.64
N THR A 254 25.83 9.25 -27.89
CA THR A 254 26.33 7.99 -28.47
C THR A 254 25.30 7.37 -29.41
N GLU A 255 24.04 7.27 -28.99
CA GLU A 255 23.01 6.63 -29.81
C GLU A 255 22.58 7.47 -31.02
N LEU A 256 22.46 8.80 -30.89
CA LEU A 256 22.22 9.68 -32.04
C LEU A 256 23.31 9.56 -33.11
N THR A 257 24.58 9.44 -32.68
CA THR A 257 25.70 9.22 -33.61
C THR A 257 25.56 7.89 -34.36
N ASN A 258 24.98 6.88 -33.72
CA ASN A 258 24.72 5.58 -34.32
C ASN A 258 23.52 5.60 -35.27
N ILE A 259 22.57 6.53 -35.12
CA ILE A 259 21.39 6.64 -35.99
C ILE A 259 21.73 7.21 -37.38
N HIS A 260 22.58 8.24 -37.42
CA HIS A 260 22.82 9.03 -38.63
C HIS A 260 23.94 8.48 -39.54
N LYS A 261 24.77 7.56 -39.06
CA LYS A 261 25.72 6.88 -39.95
C LYS A 261 24.92 5.91 -40.85
N ARG A 262 25.34 5.70 -42.12
CA ARG A 262 24.71 4.78 -43.09
C ARG A 262 25.55 3.53 -43.48
N SER A 263 26.77 3.37 -42.95
CA SER A 263 27.64 2.20 -43.17
C SER A 263 27.23 0.90 -42.43
N ARG A 264 27.45 -0.24 -43.10
CA ARG A 264 26.89 -1.60 -42.95
C ARG A 264 26.85 -2.34 -41.59
N VAL A 265 27.17 -1.75 -40.44
CA VAL A 265 27.06 -2.47 -39.14
C VAL A 265 26.48 -1.54 -38.07
N TYR A 266 25.15 -1.51 -37.94
CA TYR A 266 24.47 -0.66 -36.96
C TYR A 266 24.14 -1.41 -35.68
N LYS A 267 24.50 -0.81 -34.53
CA LYS A 267 24.05 -1.25 -33.20
C LYS A 267 22.60 -0.91 -32.87
N ILE A 268 21.96 -0.01 -33.65
CA ILE A 268 20.60 0.49 -33.40
C ILE A 268 19.60 0.04 -34.47
N ARG A 269 19.99 0.01 -35.75
CA ARG A 269 19.18 -0.49 -36.88
C ARG A 269 19.30 -2.01 -37.00
N THR A 270 18.81 -2.73 -36.01
CA THR A 270 18.75 -4.19 -35.99
C THR A 270 17.37 -4.66 -36.45
N GLU A 271 17.28 -5.90 -36.95
CA GLU A 271 16.01 -6.55 -37.28
C GLU A 271 15.01 -6.45 -36.12
N GLU A 272 15.46 -6.82 -34.91
CA GLU A 272 14.65 -6.72 -33.69
C GLU A 272 14.05 -5.32 -33.45
N ASN A 273 14.83 -4.26 -33.61
CA ASN A 273 14.33 -2.90 -33.36
C ASN A 273 13.37 -2.43 -34.45
N TYR A 274 13.58 -2.85 -35.70
CA TYR A 274 12.66 -2.52 -36.79
C TYR A 274 11.38 -3.34 -36.75
N SER A 275 11.43 -4.62 -36.38
CA SER A 275 10.22 -5.42 -36.14
C SER A 275 9.35 -4.78 -35.05
N PHE A 276 9.96 -4.33 -33.95
CA PHE A 276 9.24 -3.57 -32.92
C PHE A 276 8.57 -2.29 -33.47
N LEU A 277 9.29 -1.51 -34.30
CA LEU A 277 8.73 -0.29 -34.89
C LEU A 277 7.59 -0.59 -35.84
N LEU A 278 7.73 -1.65 -36.63
CA LEU A 278 6.70 -2.12 -37.55
C LEU A 278 5.42 -2.46 -36.78
N ASP A 279 5.52 -3.32 -35.76
CA ASP A 279 4.38 -3.70 -34.91
C ASP A 279 3.72 -2.48 -34.26
N LEU A 280 4.53 -1.56 -33.73
CA LEU A 280 4.04 -0.34 -33.09
C LEU A 280 3.29 0.56 -34.09
N PHE A 281 3.89 0.83 -35.25
CA PHE A 281 3.32 1.72 -36.26
C PHE A 281 2.07 1.13 -36.93
N GLU A 282 2.01 -0.19 -37.11
CA GLU A 282 0.79 -0.87 -37.56
C GLU A 282 -0.35 -0.73 -36.54
N GLN A 283 -0.07 -0.89 -35.25
CA GLN A 283 -1.07 -0.73 -34.19
C GLN A 283 -1.63 0.69 -34.10
N VAL A 284 -0.79 1.71 -34.32
CA VAL A 284 -1.22 3.12 -34.31
C VAL A 284 -1.60 3.66 -35.69
N GLN A 285 -1.63 2.80 -36.72
CA GLN A 285 -2.05 3.13 -38.09
C GLN A 285 -1.21 4.22 -38.79
N LEU A 286 0.09 4.26 -38.52
CA LEU A 286 1.05 5.15 -39.19
C LEU A 286 1.56 4.53 -40.50
N ASN A 287 0.67 4.44 -41.49
CA ASN A 287 0.91 3.68 -42.73
C ASN A 287 2.16 4.10 -43.52
N GLU A 288 2.46 5.40 -43.57
CA GLU A 288 3.67 5.90 -44.25
C GLU A 288 4.94 5.36 -43.58
N GLN A 289 5.01 5.45 -42.25
CA GLN A 289 6.13 4.96 -41.46
C GLN A 289 6.24 3.42 -41.50
N VAL A 290 5.12 2.71 -41.57
CA VAL A 290 5.10 1.25 -41.78
C VAL A 290 5.85 0.88 -43.06
N GLU A 291 5.53 1.53 -44.18
CA GLU A 291 6.19 1.26 -45.47
C GLU A 291 7.67 1.67 -45.47
N GLU A 292 8.02 2.79 -44.81
CA GLU A 292 9.42 3.18 -44.63
C GLU A 292 10.23 2.13 -43.85
N VAL A 293 9.68 1.62 -42.74
CA VAL A 293 10.35 0.61 -41.90
C VAL A 293 10.46 -0.74 -42.61
N LYS A 294 9.43 -1.17 -43.35
CA LYS A 294 9.49 -2.39 -44.20
C LYS A 294 10.62 -2.33 -45.21
N ASN A 295 10.73 -1.21 -45.93
CA ASN A 295 11.80 -1.00 -46.89
C ASN A 295 13.21 -1.09 -46.26
N GLU A 296 13.36 -0.64 -45.01
CA GLU A 296 14.64 -0.75 -44.29
C GLU A 296 14.93 -2.17 -43.78
N LEU A 297 13.90 -2.91 -43.35
CA LEU A 297 14.00 -4.34 -43.02
C LEU A 297 14.40 -5.17 -44.24
N ASP A 298 13.78 -4.92 -45.39
CA ASP A 298 14.09 -5.61 -46.65
C ASP A 298 15.54 -5.36 -47.08
N LYS A 299 16.04 -4.13 -46.92
CA LYS A 299 17.45 -3.80 -47.18
C LYS A 299 18.40 -4.55 -46.26
N LEU A 300 18.06 -4.74 -44.98
CA LEU A 300 18.89 -5.51 -44.04
C LEU A 300 18.92 -6.99 -44.41
N ASN A 301 17.78 -7.55 -44.80
CA ASN A 301 17.64 -8.96 -45.19
C ASN A 301 18.22 -9.24 -46.60
N GLY A 302 18.24 -8.22 -47.47
CA GLY A 302 18.74 -8.28 -48.85
C GLY A 302 20.27 -8.24 -49.02
N VAL A 303 21.06 -8.20 -47.94
CA VAL A 303 22.55 -8.26 -47.98
C VAL A 303 23.08 -9.70 -47.95
N LYS A 304 22.23 -10.71 -48.19
CA LYS A 304 22.65 -12.08 -48.53
C LYS A 304 22.47 -12.34 -50.03
N LYS A 305 23.33 -11.74 -50.85
CA LYS A 305 23.68 -12.25 -52.19
C LYS A 305 25.18 -12.19 -52.36
#